data_AF-A0A3M1T7G2-F1
#
_entry.id   AF-A0A3M1T7G2-F1
#
_cell.length_a   1.000
_cell.length_b   1.000
_cell.length_c   1.000
_cell.angle_alpha   90.00
_cell.angle_beta   90.00
_cell.angle_gamma   90.00
#
_symmetry.space_group_name_H-M   'P 1'
#
loop_
_entity.id
_entity.type
_entity.pdbx_description
1 polymer ?
#
loop_
_entity_poly.entity_id
_entity_poly.type
_entity_poly.pdbx_seq_one_letter_code
_entity_poly.pdbx_strand_id
1 'polypeptide(L)'
;MPERTIRVDKARLIERLNENRARHEREYQEALEGYKARLVLILSRKLEAAKRRLEVDHLIDLEVPREHFEDYDRALALLDWEQGDSVELTHGEFERYVLDAWPWKGKFRSVHASYIRPANPNQ
;
A
#
# COMPACT_ATOMS: atom_id res chain seq x y z
N MET A 1 25.00 13.02 -19.91
CA MET A 1 23.91 14.01 -19.94
C MET A 1 23.42 14.17 -18.51
N PRO A 2 23.32 15.39 -17.95
CA PRO A 2 22.73 15.57 -16.62
C PRO A 2 21.28 15.10 -16.59
N GLU A 3 20.85 14.54 -15.45
CA GLU A 3 19.46 14.13 -15.25
C GLU A 3 18.54 15.35 -15.30
N ARG A 4 17.40 15.23 -16.00
CA ARG A 4 16.43 16.32 -16.11
C ARG A 4 15.70 16.49 -14.79
N THR A 5 15.78 17.69 -14.22
CA THR A 5 14.97 18.09 -13.06
C THR A 5 13.83 19.00 -13.48
N ILE A 6 12.82 19.10 -12.60
CA ILE A 6 11.76 20.11 -12.70
C ILE A 6 11.64 20.84 -11.37
N ARG A 7 11.27 22.12 -11.42
CA ARG A 7 11.03 22.92 -10.22
C ARG A 7 9.53 22.95 -9.93
N VAL A 8 9.15 22.67 -8.68
CA VAL A 8 7.76 22.65 -8.24
C VAL A 8 7.58 23.48 -6.97
N ASP A 9 6.35 23.93 -6.75
CA ASP A 9 5.96 24.59 -5.50
C ASP A 9 5.97 23.58 -4.34
N LYS A 10 6.66 23.93 -3.25
CA LYS A 10 6.89 23.04 -2.11
C LYS A 10 5.61 22.79 -1.32
N ALA A 11 4.82 23.84 -1.07
CA ALA A 11 3.58 23.73 -0.31
C ALA A 11 2.58 22.80 -1.02
N ARG A 12 2.43 22.97 -2.33
CA ARG A 12 1.62 22.11 -3.20
C ARG A 12 2.12 20.67 -3.22
N LEU A 13 3.44 20.45 -3.22
CA LEU A 13 4.01 19.11 -3.18
C LEU A 13 3.72 18.41 -1.84
N ILE A 14 3.86 19.13 -0.72
CA ILE A 14 3.53 18.64 0.62
C ILE A 14 2.04 18.29 0.71
N GLU A 15 1.15 19.16 0.22
CA GLU A 15 -0.29 18.87 0.15
C GLU A 15 -0.55 17.59 -0.64
N ARG A 16 0.05 17.47 -1.84
CA ARG A 16 -0.09 16.30 -2.69
C ARG A 16 0.39 15.00 -2.02
N LEU A 17 1.52 15.04 -1.33
CA LEU A 17 2.04 13.88 -0.58
C LEU A 17 1.11 13.47 0.57
N ASN A 18 0.54 14.44 1.29
CA ASN A 18 -0.44 14.17 2.34
C ASN A 18 -1.73 13.53 1.77
N GLU A 19 -2.24 14.03 0.64
CA GLU A 19 -3.38 13.41 -0.06
C GLU A 19 -3.08 11.96 -0.46
N ASN A 20 -1.88 11.73 -1.02
CA ASN A 20 -1.45 10.41 -1.46
C ASN A 20 -1.31 9.44 -0.29
N ARG A 21 -0.70 9.88 0.82
CA ARG A 21 -0.57 9.13 2.06
C ARG A 21 -1.93 8.76 2.65
N ALA A 22 -2.84 9.73 2.75
CA ALA A 22 -4.19 9.51 3.29
C ALA A 22 -5.01 8.55 2.40
N ARG A 23 -4.83 8.62 1.08
CA ARG A 23 -5.45 7.64 0.15
C ARG A 23 -4.88 6.25 0.37
N HIS A 24 -3.56 6.11 0.46
CA HIS A 24 -2.91 4.82 0.73
C HIS A 24 -3.36 4.22 2.07
N GLU A 25 -3.54 5.05 3.10
CA GLU A 25 -4.06 4.60 4.39
C GLU A 25 -5.46 3.99 4.28
N ARG A 26 -6.38 4.65 3.57
CA ARG A 26 -7.72 4.10 3.34
C ARG A 26 -7.68 2.78 2.57
N GLU A 27 -6.92 2.73 1.48
CA GLU A 27 -6.73 1.51 0.68
C GLU A 27 -6.13 0.39 1.55
N TYR A 28 -5.14 0.70 2.39
CA TYR A 28 -4.49 -0.27 3.26
C TYR A 28 -5.47 -0.84 4.30
N GLN A 29 -6.25 0.01 4.96
CA GLN A 29 -7.25 -0.44 5.94
C GLN A 29 -8.30 -1.33 5.30
N GLU A 30 -8.78 -0.98 4.11
CA GLU A 30 -9.74 -1.80 3.35
C GLU A 30 -9.15 -3.19 3.02
N ALA A 31 -7.93 -3.24 2.50
CA ALA A 31 -7.24 -4.52 2.24
C ALA A 31 -7.01 -5.33 3.52
N LEU A 32 -6.66 -4.68 4.63
CA LEU A 32 -6.39 -5.32 5.91
C LEU A 32 -7.65 -5.97 6.48
N GLU A 33 -8.81 -5.30 6.39
CA GLU A 33 -10.08 -5.88 6.83
C GLU A 33 -10.49 -7.07 5.95
N GLY A 34 -10.34 -6.97 4.62
CA GLY A 34 -10.58 -8.10 3.73
C GLY A 34 -9.64 -9.29 3.97
N TYR A 35 -8.36 -9.01 4.26
CA TYR A 35 -7.39 -10.02 4.68
C TYR A 35 -7.83 -10.74 5.96
N LYS A 36 -8.20 -9.99 7.01
CA LYS A 36 -8.67 -10.56 8.29
C LYS A 36 -9.91 -11.42 8.08
N ALA A 37 -10.88 -10.96 7.30
CA ALA A 37 -12.09 -11.72 7.01
C ALA A 37 -11.76 -13.05 6.31
N ARG A 38 -10.87 -13.04 5.31
CA ARG A 38 -10.45 -14.25 4.60
C ARG A 38 -9.63 -15.19 5.48
N LEU A 39 -8.76 -14.65 6.33
CA LEU A 39 -8.00 -15.42 7.31
C LEU A 39 -8.93 -16.15 8.29
N VAL A 40 -9.92 -15.45 8.85
CA VAL A 40 -10.91 -16.04 9.75
C VAL A 40 -11.69 -17.15 9.06
N LEU A 41 -12.11 -16.96 7.81
CA LEU A 41 -12.80 -17.98 7.04
C LEU A 41 -11.95 -19.25 6.86
N ILE A 42 -10.69 -19.09 6.44
CA ILE A 42 -9.76 -20.21 6.23
C ILE A 42 -9.50 -20.97 7.53
N LEU A 43 -9.20 -20.24 8.60
CA LEU A 43 -8.97 -20.83 9.92
C LEU A 43 -10.21 -21.56 10.44
N SER A 44 -11.41 -21.00 10.25
CA SER A 44 -12.66 -21.64 10.67
C SER A 44 -12.91 -22.95 9.93
N ARG A 45 -12.67 -22.98 8.60
CA ARG A 45 -12.79 -24.20 7.78
C ARG A 45 -11.80 -25.27 8.24
N LYS A 46 -10.53 -24.91 8.45
CA LYS A 46 -9.48 -25.82 8.92
C LYS A 46 -9.80 -26.37 10.33
N LEU A 47 -10.28 -25.51 11.23
CA LEU A 47 -10.70 -25.93 12.58
C LEU A 47 -11.86 -26.94 12.52
N GLU A 48 -12.86 -26.69 11.69
CA GLU A 48 -14.00 -27.60 11.55
C GLU A 48 -13.59 -28.95 10.94
N ALA A 49 -12.70 -28.95 9.94
CA ALA A 49 -12.12 -30.18 9.39
C ALA A 49 -11.35 -30.98 10.46
N ALA A 50 -10.54 -30.32 11.28
CA ALA A 50 -9.80 -30.96 12.37
C ALA A 50 -10.75 -31.59 13.40
N LYS A 51 -11.81 -30.89 13.81
CA LYS A 51 -12.83 -31.40 14.73
C LYS A 51 -13.51 -32.68 14.19
N ARG A 52 -13.69 -32.76 12.88
CA ARG A 52 -14.26 -33.92 12.18
C ARG A 52 -13.25 -35.02 11.89
N ARG A 53 -11.99 -34.88 12.32
CA ARG A 53 -10.87 -35.80 12.05
C ARG A 53 -10.63 -36.02 10.54
N LEU A 54 -10.90 -34.99 9.73
CA LEU A 54 -10.54 -34.96 8.32
C LEU A 54 -9.08 -34.53 8.18
N GLU A 55 -8.46 -34.82 7.03
CA GLU A 55 -7.16 -34.26 6.68
C GLU A 55 -7.26 -32.73 6.59
N VAL A 56 -6.28 -32.04 7.19
CA VAL A 56 -6.23 -30.58 7.25
C VAL A 56 -4.93 -30.12 6.64
N ASP A 57 -5.00 -29.29 5.61
CA ASP A 57 -3.83 -28.57 5.14
C ASP A 57 -3.36 -27.59 6.25
N HIS A 58 -2.05 -27.55 6.52
CA HIS A 58 -1.47 -26.73 7.58
C HIS A 58 -0.99 -25.36 7.09
N LEU A 59 -0.92 -25.13 5.77
CA LEU A 59 -0.48 -23.86 5.21
C LEU A 59 -1.62 -22.83 5.18
N ILE A 60 -1.29 -21.57 5.45
CA ILE A 60 -2.17 -20.43 5.21
C ILE A 60 -1.51 -19.56 4.15
N ASP A 61 -1.95 -19.73 2.91
CA ASP A 61 -1.45 -18.97 1.76
C ASP A 61 -2.26 -17.69 1.57
N LEU A 62 -1.94 -16.67 2.37
CA LEU A 62 -2.49 -15.33 2.24
C LEU A 62 -1.35 -14.30 2.30
N GLU A 63 -1.31 -13.41 1.31
CA GLU A 63 -0.35 -12.32 1.31
C GLU A 63 -0.81 -11.17 2.20
N VAL A 64 -0.04 -10.84 3.24
CA VAL A 64 -0.37 -9.76 4.16
C VAL A 64 -0.20 -8.40 3.47
N PRO A 65 -1.24 -7.53 3.44
CA PRO A 65 -1.09 -6.16 2.98
C PRO A 65 0.01 -5.43 3.77
N ARG A 66 0.92 -4.76 3.08
CA ARG A 66 1.99 -3.99 3.72
C ARG A 66 1.62 -2.52 3.82
N GLU A 67 1.86 -1.95 4.99
CA GLU A 67 1.86 -0.50 5.14
C GLU A 67 3.15 0.08 4.55
N HIS A 68 3.04 1.29 4.01
CA HIS A 68 4.15 2.02 3.37
C HIS A 68 4.16 3.49 3.80
N PHE A 69 3.64 3.79 5.00
CA PHE A 69 3.53 5.16 5.50
C PHE A 69 4.89 5.84 5.67
N GLU A 70 5.91 5.07 6.07
CA GLU A 70 7.28 5.55 6.23
C GLU A 70 7.86 6.15 4.94
N ASP A 71 7.48 5.64 3.76
CA ASP A 71 7.94 6.19 2.48
C ASP A 71 7.43 7.62 2.25
N TYR A 72 6.16 7.88 2.61
CA TYR A 72 5.57 9.21 2.57
C TYR A 72 6.14 10.10 3.67
N ASP A 73 6.29 9.58 4.89
CA ASP A 73 6.77 10.34 6.05
C ASP A 73 8.21 10.80 5.83
N ARG A 74 9.06 9.98 5.20
CA ARG A 74 10.42 10.36 4.80
C ARG A 74 10.42 11.46 3.73
N ALA A 75 9.56 11.37 2.71
CA ALA A 75 9.45 12.39 1.68
C ALA A 75 8.94 13.73 2.25
N LEU A 76 7.94 13.69 3.13
CA LEU A 76 7.42 14.86 3.83
C LEU A 76 8.48 15.50 4.73
N ALA A 77 9.21 14.68 5.50
CA ALA A 77 10.30 15.16 6.34
C ALA A 77 11.38 15.86 5.50
N LEU A 78 11.77 15.28 4.36
CA LEU A 78 12.74 15.91 3.46
C LEU A 78 12.28 17.31 3.02
N LEU A 79 11.01 17.47 2.65
CA LEU A 79 10.46 18.75 2.23
C LEU A 79 10.32 19.76 3.38
N ASP A 80 10.15 19.29 4.61
CA ASP A 80 10.12 20.16 5.79
C ASP A 80 11.49 20.81 6.06
N TRP A 81 12.57 20.06 5.82
CA TRP A 81 13.95 20.55 5.94
C TRP A 81 14.40 21.40 4.73
N GLU A 82 13.76 21.25 3.57
CA GLU A 82 14.10 21.99 2.36
C GLU A 82 13.81 23.50 2.53
N GLN A 83 14.81 24.34 2.26
CA GLN A 83 14.68 25.79 2.40
C GLN A 83 14.07 26.43 1.14
N GLY A 84 13.21 27.43 1.34
CA GLY A 84 12.53 28.15 0.26
C GLY A 84 11.18 27.55 -0.14
N ASP A 85 10.52 28.21 -1.09
CA ASP A 85 9.13 27.91 -1.47
C ASP A 85 9.01 26.92 -2.62
N SER A 86 10.14 26.49 -3.19
CA SER A 86 10.18 25.61 -4.35
C SER A 86 11.30 24.59 -4.23
N VAL A 87 11.06 23.37 -4.70
CA VAL A 87 12.03 22.27 -4.70
C VAL A 87 12.28 21.78 -6.12
N GLU A 88 13.49 21.32 -6.40
CA GLU A 88 13.82 20.63 -7.64
C GLU A 88 13.64 19.12 -7.45
N LEU A 89 12.87 18.51 -8.34
CA LEU A 89 12.63 17.08 -8.35
C LEU A 89 13.32 16.45 -9.55
N THR A 90 13.98 15.32 -9.31
CA THR A 90 14.35 14.37 -10.35
C THR A 90 13.11 13.73 -10.98
N HIS A 91 13.29 13.06 -12.11
CA HIS A 91 12.19 12.34 -12.76
C HIS A 91 11.57 11.28 -11.82
N GLY A 92 12.41 10.51 -11.12
CA GLY A 92 11.93 9.48 -10.20
C GLY A 92 11.23 10.05 -8.95
N GLU A 93 11.64 11.21 -8.46
CA GLU A 93 10.92 11.89 -7.37
C GLU A 93 9.58 12.45 -7.83
N PHE A 94 9.50 12.97 -9.05
CA PHE A 94 8.22 13.41 -9.61
C PHE A 94 7.23 12.24 -9.73
N GLU A 95 7.68 11.09 -10.24
CA GLU A 95 6.85 9.90 -10.32
C GLU A 95 6.33 9.45 -8.94
N ARG A 96 7.19 9.42 -7.92
CA ARG A 96 6.79 8.99 -6.57
C ARG A 96 5.92 10.02 -5.85
N TYR A 97 6.39 11.27 -5.77
CA TYR A 97 5.80 12.28 -4.90
C TYR A 97 4.56 12.94 -5.52
N VAL A 98 4.54 13.09 -6.85
CA VAL A 98 3.43 13.75 -7.55
C VAL A 98 2.45 12.74 -8.13
N LEU A 99 2.96 11.72 -8.84
CA LEU A 99 2.12 10.70 -9.51
C LEU A 99 1.74 9.51 -8.60
N ASP A 100 2.26 9.45 -7.37
CA ASP A 100 2.05 8.33 -6.44
C ASP A 100 2.51 6.97 -7.01
N ALA A 101 3.49 7.01 -7.91
CA ALA A 101 4.02 5.84 -8.62
C ALA A 101 5.22 5.25 -7.88
N TRP A 102 5.00 4.81 -6.64
CA TRP A 102 6.03 4.13 -5.86
C TRP A 102 6.33 2.74 -6.42
N PRO A 103 7.59 2.25 -6.34
CA PRO A 103 7.94 0.91 -6.82
C PRO A 103 7.07 -0.21 -6.23
N TRP A 104 6.65 -0.07 -4.98
CA TRP A 104 5.79 -1.02 -4.29
C TRP A 104 4.30 -0.88 -4.63
N LYS A 105 3.85 0.23 -5.24
CA LYS A 105 2.43 0.52 -5.46
C LYS A 105 1.77 -0.49 -6.39
N GLY A 106 2.50 -0.99 -7.39
CA GLY A 106 2.01 -2.04 -8.29
C GLY A 106 1.68 -3.35 -7.55
N LYS A 107 2.60 -3.79 -6.69
CA LYS A 107 2.39 -4.98 -5.85
C LYS A 107 1.24 -4.77 -4.86
N PHE A 108 1.22 -3.62 -4.18
CA PHE A 108 0.15 -3.28 -3.24
C PHE A 108 -1.23 -3.33 -3.90
N ARG A 109 -1.40 -2.77 -5.11
CA ARG A 109 -2.66 -2.82 -5.86
C ARG A 109 -3.12 -4.24 -6.15
N SER A 110 -2.20 -5.15 -6.46
CA SER A 110 -2.51 -6.57 -6.68
C SER A 110 -3.04 -7.23 -5.40
N VAL A 111 -2.36 -6.99 -4.27
CA VAL A 111 -2.77 -7.51 -2.96
C VAL A 111 -4.10 -6.92 -2.52
N HIS A 112 -4.27 -5.59 -2.63
CA HIS A 112 -5.54 -4.91 -2.33
C HIS A 112 -6.68 -5.53 -3.13
N ALA A 113 -6.53 -5.64 -4.45
CA ALA A 113 -7.53 -6.24 -5.34
C ALA A 113 -7.92 -7.68 -4.96
N SER A 114 -7.01 -8.46 -4.35
CA SER A 114 -7.29 -9.83 -3.90
C SER A 114 -8.26 -9.92 -2.71
N TYR A 115 -8.38 -8.82 -1.95
CA TYR A 115 -9.19 -8.76 -0.73
C TYR A 115 -10.49 -7.97 -0.86
N ILE A 116 -10.57 -7.05 -1.83
CA ILE A 116 -11.82 -6.34 -2.17
C ILE A 116 -12.73 -7.11 -3.13
N ARG A 117 -12.21 -8.10 -3.85
CA ARG A 117 -13.07 -8.97 -4.67
C ARG A 117 -13.83 -9.93 -3.76
N PRO A 118 -15.16 -10.09 -3.94
CA PRO A 118 -15.92 -11.05 -3.16
C PRO A 118 -15.31 -12.44 -3.31
N ALA A 119 -15.10 -13.11 -2.18
CA ALA A 119 -14.59 -14.47 -2.18
C ALA A 119 -15.51 -15.34 -3.04
N ASN A 120 -14.97 -15.92 -4.12
CA ASN A 120 -15.72 -16.86 -4.92
C ASN A 120 -16.04 -18.06 -4.01
N PRO A 121 -17.32 -18.38 -3.74
CA PRO A 121 -17.68 -19.43 -2.77
C PRO A 121 -17.20 -20.83 -3.16
N ASN A 122 -16.68 -21.01 -4.38
CA ASN A 122 -16.13 -22.26 -4.90
C ASN A 122 -14.59 -22.37 -4.84
N GLN A 123 -13.90 -21.53 -4.06
CA GLN A 123 -12.48 -21.71 -3.70
C GLN A 123 -12.29 -21.99 -2.19
#